data_AF-A0A350XLZ3-F1
#
_entry.id   AF-A0A350XLZ3-F1
#
_cell.length_a   1.000
_cell.length_b   1.000
_cell.length_c   1.000
_cell.angle_alpha   90.00
_cell.angle_beta   90.00
_cell.angle_gamma   90.00
#
_symmetry.space_group_name_H-M   'P 1'
#
loop_
_entity.id
_entity.type
_entity.pdbx_description
1 polymer ?
#
loop_
_entity_poly.entity_id
_entity_poly.type
_entity_poly.pdbx_seq_one_letter_code
_entity_poly.pdbx_strand_id
1 'polypeptide(L)'
;MKNPAIKPLAKGGRASQISYPGSCLGTKATRLCLGFPGSKGGRASQISYPGKSLGTKATRLCLGWRLVQNLSIKTFIFALCIAGESVVAQTLSLPQNLIPFNSPEGENLLIESQSRQDYWPLSMQFITQRNQAFCGVASMVMVLNALSVPAPESPEFAPYRVFTQENFFNNERARQVITPETVSRQGITLEQLGQLLASYGPKVKVYHASDTSLAEFRRLAVENLKQPGNFVLINYLRRTIGQERGGHISPIAAYNEESDRFLILDVSRYKYPPVWVKTEELWQAMATQDSVSGKTRGFVLISKE
;
A
#
# COMPACT_ATOMS: atom_id res chain seq x y z
N MET A 1 -54.88 -31.82 1.12
CA MET A 1 -54.28 -32.98 0.42
C MET A 1 -52.78 -33.01 0.71
N LYS A 2 -52.06 -34.08 0.35
CA LYS A 2 -50.83 -34.52 1.03
C LYS A 2 -49.58 -33.67 0.77
N ASN A 3 -48.83 -33.41 1.85
CA ASN A 3 -47.42 -33.04 1.86
C ASN A 3 -46.57 -34.32 2.03
N PRO A 4 -45.48 -34.57 1.28
CA PRO A 4 -44.57 -35.69 1.51
C PRO A 4 -43.28 -35.25 2.22
N ALA A 5 -43.05 -35.77 3.43
CA ALA A 5 -41.80 -35.57 4.17
C ALA A 5 -40.75 -36.66 3.87
N ILE A 6 -39.51 -36.21 3.65
CA ILE A 6 -38.21 -36.75 4.13
C ILE A 6 -38.06 -38.27 4.28
N LYS A 7 -37.00 -38.83 3.66
CA LYS A 7 -36.16 -39.88 4.27
C LYS A 7 -34.66 -39.53 4.11
N PRO A 8 -33.84 -39.68 5.16
CA PRO A 8 -32.39 -39.50 5.09
C PRO A 8 -31.68 -40.79 4.66
N LEU A 9 -30.50 -40.67 4.06
CA LEU A 9 -29.60 -41.78 3.71
C LEU A 9 -28.30 -41.74 4.55
N ALA A 10 -27.65 -42.90 4.64
CA ALA A 10 -26.90 -43.30 5.84
C ALA A 10 -25.42 -42.88 5.89
N LYS A 11 -24.85 -43.00 7.10
CA LYS A 11 -23.43 -42.80 7.43
C LYS A 11 -22.53 -43.89 6.80
N GLY A 12 -21.30 -43.51 6.43
CA GLY A 12 -20.18 -44.46 6.30
C GLY A 12 -19.10 -44.01 5.31
N GLY A 13 -17.86 -43.75 5.78
CA GLY A 13 -16.76 -43.37 4.90
C GLY A 13 -15.53 -42.80 5.61
N ARG A 14 -14.63 -43.71 6.03
CA ARG A 14 -13.30 -43.50 6.67
C ARG A 14 -12.62 -42.13 6.49
N ALA A 15 -12.10 -41.60 7.61
CA ALA A 15 -10.99 -40.66 7.58
C ALA A 15 -9.71 -41.36 7.09
N SER A 16 -9.04 -40.79 6.09
CA SER A 16 -7.68 -41.17 5.69
C SER A 16 -6.68 -40.20 6.31
N GLN A 17 -5.94 -40.66 7.32
CA GLN A 17 -4.75 -39.94 7.78
C GLN A 17 -3.67 -39.99 6.69
N ILE A 18 -3.19 -38.82 6.26
CA ILE A 18 -1.97 -38.73 5.44
C ILE A 18 -0.79 -38.55 6.40
N SER A 19 -0.08 -39.64 6.65
CA SER A 19 1.17 -39.66 7.39
C SER A 19 2.33 -39.26 6.46
N TYR A 20 3.01 -38.16 6.79
CA TYR A 20 4.28 -37.81 6.15
C TYR A 20 5.43 -38.58 6.83
N PRO A 21 6.25 -39.36 6.09
CA PRO A 21 7.47 -39.91 6.64
C PRO A 21 8.53 -38.79 6.74
N GLY A 22 8.99 -38.50 7.96
CA GLY A 22 10.18 -37.70 8.16
C GLY A 22 11.44 -38.51 7.86
N SER A 23 12.41 -37.90 7.17
CA SER A 23 13.77 -38.42 7.07
C SER A 23 14.79 -37.28 7.16
N CYS A 24 15.49 -37.24 8.29
CA CYS A 24 16.70 -36.44 8.43
C CYS A 24 17.84 -37.13 7.66
N LEU A 25 18.64 -36.40 6.87
CA LEU A 25 20.01 -36.81 6.53
C LEU A 25 20.86 -35.69 5.91
N GLY A 26 22.06 -35.50 6.46
CA GLY A 26 23.26 -35.28 5.66
C GLY A 26 23.63 -33.85 5.27
N THR A 27 24.25 -33.11 6.19
CA THR A 27 25.15 -32.02 5.82
C THR A 27 26.39 -32.55 5.08
N LYS A 28 26.51 -32.26 3.77
CA LYS A 28 27.81 -32.29 3.06
C LYS A 28 27.95 -31.09 2.15
N ALA A 29 28.84 -30.17 2.54
CA ALA A 29 29.30 -29.10 1.68
C ALA A 29 30.18 -29.69 0.57
N THR A 30 29.77 -29.54 -0.69
CA THR A 30 30.60 -29.88 -1.86
C THR A 30 31.00 -28.59 -2.55
N ARG A 31 32.31 -28.30 -2.50
CA ARG A 31 32.92 -27.07 -3.02
C ARG A 31 33.08 -27.20 -4.54
N LEU A 32 32.26 -26.52 -5.33
CA LEU A 32 32.36 -26.56 -6.79
C LEU A 32 33.40 -25.54 -7.27
N CYS A 33 34.52 -26.04 -7.81
CA CYS A 33 35.50 -25.19 -8.49
C CYS A 33 35.00 -24.87 -9.90
N LEU A 34 34.87 -23.57 -10.24
CA LEU A 34 34.71 -23.11 -11.61
C LEU A 34 36.00 -22.44 -12.07
N GLY A 35 36.71 -23.10 -12.98
CA GLY A 35 37.84 -22.52 -13.68
C GLY A 35 37.40 -21.78 -14.94
N PHE A 36 37.94 -20.60 -15.18
CA PHE A 36 37.81 -19.86 -16.44
C PHE A 36 39.16 -19.84 -17.17
N PRO A 37 39.23 -20.26 -18.44
CA PRO A 37 40.38 -20.01 -19.31
C PRO A 37 40.20 -18.69 -20.09
N GLY A 38 41.30 -18.02 -20.42
CA GLY A 38 41.30 -16.96 -21.44
C GLY A 38 42.03 -15.67 -21.07
N SER A 39 43.37 -15.69 -21.14
CA SER A 39 44.16 -14.46 -21.23
C SER A 39 44.63 -14.24 -22.66
N LYS A 40 44.52 -12.99 -23.17
CA LYS A 40 45.44 -12.38 -24.16
C LYS A 40 45.06 -10.93 -24.51
N GLY A 41 46.04 -10.04 -24.37
CA GLY A 41 46.25 -8.89 -25.28
C GLY A 41 45.48 -7.59 -24.99
N GLY A 42 46.21 -6.56 -24.57
CA GLY A 42 45.72 -5.17 -24.56
C GLY A 42 46.83 -4.20 -24.14
N ARG A 43 47.35 -3.38 -25.06
CA ARG A 43 48.41 -2.38 -24.76
C ARG A 43 47.81 -1.18 -24.03
N ALA A 44 48.51 -0.68 -23.01
CA ALA A 44 48.29 0.65 -22.46
C ALA A 44 49.44 1.57 -22.89
N SER A 45 49.13 2.65 -23.61
CA SER A 45 50.07 3.65 -24.08
C SER A 45 50.39 4.69 -23.01
N GLN A 46 51.67 5.05 -22.86
CA GLN A 46 52.08 6.20 -22.06
C GLN A 46 51.80 7.52 -22.79
N ILE A 47 51.31 8.52 -22.05
CA ILE A 47 51.43 9.94 -22.39
C ILE A 47 51.78 10.68 -21.09
N SER A 48 52.90 11.40 -21.09
CA SER A 48 53.39 12.30 -20.02
C SER A 48 53.20 13.74 -20.48
N TYR A 49 52.79 14.71 -19.66
CA TYR A 49 53.57 15.58 -18.74
C TYR A 49 52.66 16.81 -18.41
N PRO A 50 53.03 17.80 -17.55
CA PRO A 50 53.84 17.84 -16.31
C PRO A 50 52.91 18.16 -15.09
N GLY A 51 53.29 18.61 -13.89
CA GLY A 51 54.55 18.86 -13.16
C GLY A 51 54.36 19.91 -12.03
N LYS A 52 55.40 20.16 -11.19
CA LYS A 52 55.41 20.96 -9.92
C LYS A 52 54.69 20.24 -8.75
N SER A 53 55.14 20.32 -7.48
CA SER A 53 56.26 21.07 -6.86
C SER A 53 56.69 20.41 -5.51
N LEU A 54 57.97 20.60 -5.14
CA LEU A 54 58.65 20.62 -3.82
C LEU A 54 57.89 20.13 -2.53
N GLY A 55 58.53 19.48 -1.55
CA GLY A 55 59.94 19.10 -1.40
C GLY A 55 60.30 18.52 -0.01
N THR A 56 61.46 17.85 0.06
CA THR A 56 62.33 17.55 1.23
C THR A 56 61.74 17.24 2.64
N LYS A 57 62.03 16.04 3.14
CA LYS A 57 62.21 15.77 4.59
C LYS A 57 63.46 14.92 4.87
N ALA A 58 64.37 15.49 5.66
CA ALA A 58 65.24 14.80 6.61
C ALA A 58 64.83 15.31 8.03
N THR A 59 65.15 14.70 9.17
CA THR A 59 66.24 13.76 9.51
C THR A 59 65.78 12.82 10.64
N ARG A 60 66.50 11.70 10.89
CA ARG A 60 66.30 10.78 12.03
C ARG A 60 67.12 11.20 13.28
N LEU A 61 66.98 10.40 14.36
CA LEU A 61 67.71 10.33 15.65
C LEU A 61 67.07 11.11 16.83
N CYS A 62 67.09 10.64 18.09
CA CYS A 62 67.43 9.30 18.63
C CYS A 62 66.80 9.02 20.01
N LEU A 63 67.01 7.79 20.49
CA LEU A 63 66.61 7.13 21.76
C LEU A 63 66.41 7.98 23.03
N GLY A 64 65.48 7.52 23.89
CA GLY A 64 65.39 7.86 25.31
C GLY A 64 64.48 6.90 26.09
N TRP A 65 65.05 5.88 26.73
CA TRP A 65 64.31 4.82 27.46
C TRP A 65 64.34 5.07 28.96
N ARG A 66 63.18 5.25 29.63
CA ARG A 66 62.91 4.77 31.01
C ARG A 66 61.51 5.10 31.56
N LEU A 67 61.16 4.34 32.61
CA LEU A 67 60.08 4.53 33.59
C LEU A 67 58.65 4.18 33.17
N VAL A 68 58.32 2.90 33.40
CA VAL A 68 56.96 2.49 33.82
C VAL A 68 56.68 3.11 35.19
N GLN A 69 55.63 3.93 35.30
CA GLN A 69 55.05 4.32 36.58
C GLN A 69 53.53 4.22 36.55
N ASN A 70 53.00 3.81 37.70
CA ASN A 70 51.65 3.34 37.96
C ASN A 70 50.55 4.41 37.86
N LEU A 71 49.31 3.94 37.99
CA LEU A 71 48.09 4.68 38.34
C LEU A 71 47.56 5.69 37.31
N SER A 72 46.58 5.23 36.52
CA SER A 72 45.17 5.41 36.88
C SER A 72 44.29 4.88 35.75
N ILE A 73 43.67 3.71 35.93
CA ILE A 73 42.55 3.29 35.08
C ILE A 73 41.35 4.14 35.51
N LYS A 74 41.26 5.36 34.99
CA LYS A 74 40.03 6.15 35.07
C LYS A 74 38.99 5.43 34.23
N THR A 75 38.04 4.81 34.91
CA THR A 75 36.90 4.10 34.30
C THR A 75 36.09 5.09 33.46
N PHE A 76 36.42 5.18 32.18
CA PHE A 76 35.65 5.96 31.23
C PHE A 76 34.40 5.15 30.85
N ILE A 77 33.46 5.07 31.79
CA ILE A 77 32.09 4.63 31.49
C ILE A 77 31.52 5.71 30.59
N PHE A 78 31.69 5.52 29.28
CA PHE A 78 30.96 6.26 28.28
C PHE A 78 29.51 5.79 28.41
N ALA A 79 28.76 6.44 29.31
CA ALA A 79 27.33 6.33 29.38
C ALA A 79 26.76 6.98 28.12
N LEU A 80 26.86 6.24 27.01
CA LEU A 80 26.13 6.54 25.81
C LEU A 80 24.67 6.31 26.16
N CYS A 81 24.04 7.38 26.66
CA CYS A 81 22.60 7.49 26.66
C CYS A 81 22.16 7.36 25.22
N ILE A 82 21.88 6.13 24.80
CA ILE A 82 20.99 5.85 23.70
C ILE A 82 19.65 6.38 24.20
N ALA A 83 19.45 7.68 24.02
CA ALA A 83 18.11 8.24 23.90
C ALA A 83 17.47 7.38 22.83
N GLY A 84 16.51 6.55 23.24
CA GLY A 84 15.70 5.80 22.31
C GLY A 84 14.92 6.82 21.51
N GLU A 85 15.50 7.27 20.39
CA GLU A 85 14.76 7.81 19.29
C GLU A 85 13.82 6.68 18.87
N SER A 86 12.64 6.69 19.49
CA SER A 86 11.50 5.94 19.02
C SER A 86 11.38 6.30 17.55
N VAL A 87 11.60 5.33 16.67
CA VAL A 87 11.44 5.49 15.23
C VAL A 87 9.93 5.53 14.96
N VAL A 88 9.30 6.60 15.43
CA VAL A 88 7.86 6.85 15.29
C VAL A 88 7.59 7.10 13.81
N ALA A 89 6.57 6.43 13.28
CA ALA A 89 6.14 6.62 11.91
C ALA A 89 5.88 8.12 11.64
N GLN A 90 6.45 8.63 10.55
CA GLN A 90 6.45 10.06 10.18
C GLN A 90 5.09 10.57 9.67
N THR A 91 3.99 9.86 9.96
CA THR A 91 2.63 10.27 9.63
C THR A 91 2.21 11.46 10.48
N LEU A 92 1.38 12.34 9.91
CA LEU A 92 0.81 13.47 10.65
C LEU A 92 -0.15 12.98 11.75
N SER A 93 -0.31 13.81 12.78
CA SER A 93 -1.34 13.60 13.79
C SER A 93 -2.74 13.60 13.17
N LEU A 94 -3.63 12.80 13.75
CA LEU A 94 -5.05 12.78 13.41
C LEU A 94 -5.85 13.70 14.35
N PRO A 95 -6.92 14.34 13.85
CA PRO A 95 -7.88 15.05 14.69
C PRO A 95 -8.74 14.05 15.50
N GLN A 96 -9.26 14.48 16.66
CA GLN A 96 -9.93 13.62 17.64
C GLN A 96 -11.20 12.90 17.12
N ASN A 97 -11.79 13.34 16.02
CA ASN A 97 -12.94 12.70 15.39
C ASN A 97 -12.58 11.39 14.65
N LEU A 98 -11.30 11.23 14.25
CA LEU A 98 -10.80 10.05 13.53
C LEU A 98 -10.08 9.08 14.46
N ILE A 99 -10.43 7.79 14.36
CA ILE A 99 -9.73 6.73 15.10
C ILE A 99 -8.69 6.10 14.16
N PRO A 100 -7.38 6.16 14.48
CA PRO A 100 -6.35 5.49 13.69
C PRO A 100 -6.54 3.97 13.72
N PHE A 101 -6.44 3.32 12.56
CA PHE A 101 -6.53 1.86 12.47
C PHE A 101 -5.43 1.14 13.26
N ASN A 102 -4.24 1.73 13.37
CA ASN A 102 -3.11 1.22 14.16
C ASN A 102 -3.21 1.57 15.65
N SER A 103 -4.41 1.47 16.22
CA SER A 103 -4.67 1.63 17.65
C SER A 103 -5.57 0.50 18.15
N PRO A 104 -5.56 0.15 19.44
CA PRO A 104 -6.41 -0.93 19.98
C PRO A 104 -7.90 -0.72 19.71
N GLU A 105 -8.37 0.54 19.72
CA GLU A 105 -9.75 0.88 19.34
C GLU A 105 -9.99 0.64 17.84
N GLY A 106 -9.09 1.09 16.97
CA GLY A 106 -9.17 0.89 15.52
C GLY A 106 -9.08 -0.58 15.08
N GLU A 107 -8.34 -1.40 15.82
CA GLU A 107 -8.27 -2.85 15.63
C GLU A 107 -9.59 -3.52 16.06
N ASN A 108 -10.12 -3.18 17.24
CA ASN A 108 -11.40 -3.73 17.74
C ASN A 108 -12.57 -3.40 16.81
N LEU A 109 -12.65 -2.16 16.29
CA LEU A 109 -13.68 -1.77 15.32
C LEU A 109 -13.71 -2.69 14.08
N LEU A 110 -12.55 -3.17 13.62
CA LEU A 110 -12.48 -4.15 12.53
C LEU A 110 -12.84 -5.56 13.00
N ILE A 111 -12.46 -5.95 14.21
CA ILE A 111 -12.74 -7.28 14.79
C ILE A 111 -14.25 -7.49 14.99
N GLU A 112 -14.96 -6.44 15.41
CA GLU A 112 -16.40 -6.44 15.72
C GLU A 112 -17.29 -6.21 14.48
N SER A 113 -16.80 -5.44 13.50
CA SER A 113 -17.48 -5.13 12.24
C SER A 113 -18.01 -6.38 11.51
N GLN A 114 -19.29 -6.40 11.16
CA GLN A 114 -19.88 -7.44 10.32
C GLN A 114 -19.79 -7.12 8.82
N SER A 115 -19.44 -5.89 8.46
CA SER A 115 -19.32 -5.38 7.08
C SER A 115 -17.86 -5.15 6.69
N ARG A 116 -17.08 -6.22 6.49
CA ARG A 116 -15.60 -6.18 6.32
C ARG A 116 -15.03 -7.16 5.30
N GLN A 117 -15.83 -7.65 4.34
CA GLN A 117 -15.33 -8.65 3.38
C GLN A 117 -14.21 -8.09 2.51
N ASP A 118 -14.30 -6.82 2.14
CA ASP A 118 -13.33 -6.11 1.30
C ASP A 118 -11.96 -5.92 1.96
N TYR A 119 -11.89 -5.86 3.29
CA TYR A 119 -10.63 -5.64 4.02
C TYR A 119 -9.56 -6.68 3.67
N TRP A 120 -9.92 -7.95 3.57
CA TRP A 120 -8.96 -9.01 3.30
C TRP A 120 -8.30 -8.87 1.91
N PRO A 121 -9.04 -8.86 0.78
CA PRO A 121 -8.43 -8.69 -0.53
C PRO A 121 -7.80 -7.28 -0.73
N LEU A 122 -8.36 -6.21 -0.17
CA LEU A 122 -7.76 -4.87 -0.30
C LEU A 122 -6.46 -4.74 0.51
N SER A 123 -6.37 -5.32 1.71
CA SER A 123 -5.14 -5.29 2.52
C SER A 123 -3.99 -6.05 1.84
N MET A 124 -4.28 -7.17 1.17
CA MET A 124 -3.32 -7.91 0.35
C MET A 124 -2.81 -7.09 -0.85
N GLN A 125 -3.57 -6.10 -1.32
CA GLN A 125 -3.20 -5.24 -2.45
C GLN A 125 -2.75 -3.84 -2.04
N PHE A 126 -2.63 -3.55 -0.74
CA PHE A 126 -2.51 -2.17 -0.26
C PHE A 126 -1.16 -1.54 -0.61
N ILE A 127 -1.19 -0.53 -1.46
CA ILE A 127 -0.01 0.16 -2.01
C ILE A 127 0.03 1.64 -1.63
N THR A 128 1.22 2.21 -1.65
CA THR A 128 1.45 3.64 -1.48
C THR A 128 1.30 4.35 -2.83
N GLN A 129 0.59 5.48 -2.89
CA GLN A 129 0.53 6.29 -4.11
C GLN A 129 1.92 6.79 -4.53
N ARG A 130 2.27 6.66 -5.82
CA ARG A 130 3.63 6.92 -6.34
C ARG A 130 4.06 8.38 -6.24
N ASN A 131 3.09 9.29 -6.35
CA ASN A 131 3.26 10.73 -6.15
C ASN A 131 1.99 11.30 -5.51
N GLN A 132 2.01 12.58 -5.11
CA GLN A 132 0.91 13.19 -4.36
C GLN A 132 -0.43 13.29 -5.14
N ALA A 133 -0.42 13.16 -6.47
CA ALA A 133 -1.61 13.21 -7.32
C ALA A 133 -2.16 11.82 -7.73
N PHE A 134 -1.39 10.75 -7.48
CA PHE A 134 -1.71 9.38 -7.94
C PHE A 134 -2.65 8.59 -7.02
N CYS A 135 -3.31 9.22 -6.04
CA CYS A 135 -4.22 8.53 -5.12
C CYS A 135 -5.35 7.76 -5.83
N GLY A 136 -5.93 8.34 -6.88
CA GLY A 136 -6.92 7.66 -7.73
C GLY A 136 -6.35 6.41 -8.41
N VAL A 137 -5.15 6.50 -8.99
CA VAL A 137 -4.48 5.39 -9.69
C VAL A 137 -4.17 4.25 -8.71
N ALA A 138 -3.58 4.56 -7.56
CA ALA A 138 -3.30 3.58 -6.51
C ALA A 138 -4.58 2.85 -6.05
N SER A 139 -5.66 3.59 -5.84
CA SER A 139 -6.97 3.05 -5.42
C SER A 139 -7.58 2.12 -6.46
N MET A 140 -7.51 2.49 -7.75
CA MET A 140 -7.98 1.63 -8.85
C MET A 140 -7.13 0.37 -8.97
N VAL A 141 -5.80 0.48 -8.89
CA VAL A 141 -4.89 -0.68 -8.94
C VAL A 141 -5.21 -1.69 -7.82
N MET A 142 -5.46 -1.22 -6.59
CA MET A 142 -5.91 -2.08 -5.49
C MET A 142 -7.18 -2.86 -5.86
N VAL A 143 -8.22 -2.15 -6.31
CA VAL A 143 -9.53 -2.74 -6.63
C VAL A 143 -9.45 -3.68 -7.83
N LEU A 144 -8.71 -3.34 -8.89
CA LEU A 144 -8.59 -4.19 -10.08
C LEU A 144 -7.84 -5.51 -9.78
N ASN A 145 -6.78 -5.46 -8.96
CA ASN A 145 -6.10 -6.67 -8.48
C ASN A 145 -6.99 -7.48 -7.53
N ALA A 146 -7.72 -6.83 -6.62
CA ALA A 146 -8.64 -7.47 -5.69
C ALA A 146 -9.84 -8.14 -6.41
N LEU A 147 -10.30 -7.57 -7.51
CA LEU A 147 -11.26 -8.18 -8.44
C LEU A 147 -10.64 -9.28 -9.31
N SER A 148 -9.31 -9.41 -9.37
CA SER A 148 -8.59 -10.30 -10.30
C SER A 148 -8.95 -10.02 -11.77
N VAL A 149 -9.07 -8.75 -12.14
CA VAL A 149 -9.24 -8.32 -13.54
C VAL A 149 -8.00 -8.74 -14.35
N PRO A 150 -8.11 -9.16 -15.62
CA PRO A 150 -6.96 -9.46 -16.46
C PRO A 150 -6.02 -8.25 -16.59
N ALA A 151 -4.85 -8.33 -15.94
CA ALA A 151 -3.90 -7.23 -15.90
C ALA A 151 -3.04 -7.14 -17.18
N PRO A 152 -2.53 -5.94 -17.50
CA PRO A 152 -1.47 -5.75 -18.49
C PRO A 152 -0.22 -6.58 -18.17
N GLU A 153 0.67 -6.71 -19.16
CA GLU A 153 2.00 -7.28 -18.92
C GLU A 153 2.84 -6.32 -18.07
N SER A 154 3.53 -6.89 -17.08
CA SER A 154 4.50 -6.20 -16.23
C SER A 154 5.86 -6.86 -16.46
N PRO A 155 6.75 -6.30 -17.29
CA PRO A 155 8.04 -6.92 -17.61
C PRO A 155 8.87 -7.27 -16.36
N GLU A 156 8.77 -6.45 -15.31
CA GLU A 156 9.42 -6.64 -14.01
C GLU A 156 8.95 -7.89 -13.24
N PHE A 157 7.75 -8.41 -13.55
CA PHE A 157 7.10 -9.52 -12.85
C PHE A 157 6.78 -10.71 -13.77
N ALA A 158 7.32 -10.74 -15.01
CA ALA A 158 7.06 -11.82 -15.95
C ALA A 158 7.45 -13.21 -15.37
N PRO A 159 6.65 -14.27 -15.60
CA PRO A 159 5.47 -14.34 -16.47
C PRO A 159 4.14 -13.90 -15.81
N TYR A 160 4.18 -13.44 -14.56
CA TYR A 160 2.98 -13.03 -13.82
C TYR A 160 2.43 -11.68 -14.33
N ARG A 161 1.11 -11.48 -14.19
CA ARG A 161 0.41 -10.25 -14.55
C ARG A 161 -0.26 -9.67 -13.32
N VAL A 162 -0.06 -8.38 -13.08
CA VAL A 162 -0.59 -7.64 -11.93
C VAL A 162 -0.71 -6.16 -12.31
N PHE A 163 -1.75 -5.47 -11.87
CA PHE A 163 -1.84 -4.03 -12.04
C PHE A 163 -0.80 -3.32 -11.16
N THR A 164 -0.15 -2.31 -11.73
CA THR A 164 0.78 -1.40 -11.06
C THR A 164 0.42 0.04 -11.42
N GLN A 165 0.96 1.03 -10.71
CA GLN A 165 0.73 2.44 -11.05
C GLN A 165 1.46 2.84 -12.36
N GLU A 166 2.45 2.05 -12.75
CA GLU A 166 3.25 2.16 -13.96
C GLU A 166 2.48 1.64 -15.18
N ASN A 167 1.87 0.45 -15.08
CA ASN A 167 1.21 -0.22 -16.20
C ASN A 167 -0.27 0.17 -16.38
N PHE A 168 -0.87 0.91 -15.42
CA PHE A 168 -2.27 1.35 -15.47
C PHE A 168 -2.61 2.20 -16.71
N PHE A 169 -1.62 2.85 -17.33
CA PHE A 169 -1.82 3.60 -18.57
C PHE A 169 -1.31 2.84 -19.81
N ASN A 170 -1.08 1.52 -19.73
CA ASN A 170 -0.83 0.70 -20.93
C ASN A 170 -2.12 0.35 -21.69
N ASN A 171 -3.29 0.69 -21.13
CA ASN A 171 -4.58 0.61 -21.81
C ASN A 171 -4.87 1.92 -22.55
N GLU A 172 -4.98 1.86 -23.88
CA GLU A 172 -5.29 3.04 -24.71
C GLU A 172 -6.66 3.67 -24.38
N ARG A 173 -7.65 2.87 -23.96
CA ARG A 173 -8.95 3.41 -23.51
C ARG A 173 -8.80 4.25 -22.24
N ALA A 174 -7.87 3.89 -21.35
CA ALA A 174 -7.57 4.69 -20.16
C ALA A 174 -6.88 6.01 -20.54
N ARG A 175 -5.94 5.99 -21.50
CA ARG A 175 -5.29 7.21 -22.02
C ARG A 175 -6.27 8.18 -22.71
N GLN A 176 -7.31 7.66 -23.35
CA GLN A 176 -8.37 8.46 -23.98
C GLN A 176 -9.23 9.24 -22.96
N VAL A 177 -9.34 8.75 -21.70
CA VAL A 177 -10.03 9.47 -20.62
C VAL A 177 -9.17 10.61 -20.08
N ILE A 178 -7.90 10.32 -19.74
CA ILE A 178 -6.92 11.31 -19.27
C ILE A 178 -5.50 10.76 -19.39
N THR A 179 -4.55 11.63 -19.75
CA THR A 179 -3.14 11.26 -19.87
C THR A 179 -2.43 11.16 -18.50
N PRO A 180 -1.49 10.22 -18.30
CA PRO A 180 -0.76 10.07 -17.03
C PRO A 180 0.02 11.34 -16.62
N GLU A 181 0.46 12.16 -17.58
CA GLU A 181 1.13 13.45 -17.35
C GLU A 181 0.16 14.47 -16.74
N THR A 182 -1.11 14.43 -17.12
CA THR A 182 -2.16 15.30 -16.56
C THR A 182 -2.57 14.80 -15.18
N VAL A 183 -2.76 13.48 -15.01
CA VAL A 183 -3.00 12.88 -13.68
C VAL A 183 -1.87 13.23 -12.71
N SER A 184 -0.60 13.21 -13.15
CA SER A 184 0.55 13.54 -12.32
C SER A 184 0.57 14.99 -11.81
N ARG A 185 -0.21 15.90 -12.43
CA ARG A 185 -0.27 17.33 -12.08
C ARG A 185 -1.49 17.69 -11.23
N GLN A 186 -2.65 17.09 -11.50
CA GLN A 186 -3.93 17.50 -10.89
C GLN A 186 -4.77 16.36 -10.30
N GLY A 187 -4.33 15.11 -10.42
CA GLY A 187 -5.12 13.93 -10.06
C GLY A 187 -6.25 13.66 -11.06
N ILE A 188 -7.34 13.07 -10.57
CA ILE A 188 -8.55 12.74 -11.35
C ILE A 188 -9.82 13.15 -10.59
N THR A 189 -10.87 13.46 -11.34
CA THR A 189 -12.22 13.72 -10.81
C THR A 189 -12.97 12.41 -10.54
N LEU A 190 -14.11 12.47 -9.84
CA LEU A 190 -14.97 11.29 -9.59
C LEU A 190 -15.46 10.64 -10.90
N GLU A 191 -15.81 11.43 -11.91
CA GLU A 191 -16.24 10.93 -13.23
C GLU A 191 -15.10 10.23 -13.96
N GLN A 192 -13.90 10.82 -13.94
CA GLN A 192 -12.70 10.21 -14.54
C GLN A 192 -12.31 8.92 -13.80
N LEU A 193 -12.46 8.85 -12.48
CA LEU A 193 -12.29 7.62 -11.71
C LEU A 193 -13.22 6.51 -12.23
N GLY A 194 -14.51 6.82 -12.45
CA GLY A 194 -15.46 5.86 -12.99
C GLY A 194 -15.14 5.41 -14.42
N GLN A 195 -14.81 6.37 -15.30
CA GLN A 195 -14.45 6.10 -16.70
C GLN A 195 -13.16 5.27 -16.83
N LEU A 196 -12.14 5.55 -16.01
CA LEU A 196 -10.88 4.80 -15.99
C LEU A 196 -11.09 3.36 -15.51
N LEU A 197 -11.92 3.12 -14.48
CA LEU A 197 -12.31 1.77 -14.05
C LEU A 197 -13.07 1.02 -15.15
N ALA A 198 -14.06 1.66 -15.78
CA ALA A 198 -14.86 1.06 -16.84
C ALA A 198 -14.03 0.71 -18.09
N SER A 199 -12.92 1.43 -18.34
CA SER A 199 -12.00 1.14 -19.45
C SER A 199 -11.36 -0.26 -19.39
N TYR A 200 -11.42 -0.92 -18.23
CA TYR A 200 -10.85 -2.24 -17.94
C TYR A 200 -11.86 -3.39 -17.87
N GLY A 201 -13.17 -3.13 -18.03
CA GLY A 201 -14.23 -4.17 -18.03
C GLY A 201 -15.17 -4.18 -16.83
N PRO A 202 -14.74 -4.01 -15.56
CA PRO A 202 -15.63 -4.06 -14.40
C PRO A 202 -16.87 -3.19 -14.54
N LYS A 203 -17.96 -3.65 -13.93
CA LYS A 203 -19.20 -2.89 -13.84
C LYS A 203 -19.02 -1.76 -12.83
N VAL A 204 -19.22 -0.53 -13.29
CA VAL A 204 -19.02 0.68 -12.50
C VAL A 204 -20.34 1.43 -12.33
N LYS A 205 -20.62 1.93 -11.12
CA LYS A 205 -21.64 2.94 -10.86
C LYS A 205 -21.04 4.11 -10.09
N VAL A 206 -21.10 5.30 -10.68
CA VAL A 206 -20.67 6.55 -10.05
C VAL A 206 -21.87 7.21 -9.37
N TYR A 207 -21.68 7.68 -8.14
CA TYR A 207 -22.67 8.43 -7.38
C TYR A 207 -22.06 9.74 -6.91
N HIS A 208 -22.44 10.85 -7.55
CA HIS A 208 -22.20 12.18 -6.98
C HIS A 208 -23.06 12.37 -5.74
N ALA A 209 -22.49 12.98 -4.71
CA ALA A 209 -23.21 13.28 -3.46
C ALA A 209 -24.43 14.21 -3.66
N SER A 210 -24.47 15.03 -4.73
CA SER A 210 -25.67 15.79 -5.12
C SER A 210 -26.85 14.94 -5.58
N ASP A 211 -26.59 13.72 -6.05
CA ASP A 211 -27.55 12.88 -6.78
C ASP A 211 -28.10 11.74 -5.89
N THR A 212 -27.75 11.74 -4.61
CA THR A 212 -28.13 10.72 -3.62
C THR A 212 -28.15 11.31 -2.21
N SER A 213 -28.20 10.47 -1.17
CA SER A 213 -28.25 10.90 0.24
C SER A 213 -27.29 10.12 1.13
N LEU A 214 -27.01 10.65 2.32
CA LEU A 214 -26.24 9.97 3.37
C LEU A 214 -26.81 8.58 3.69
N ALA A 215 -28.13 8.47 3.81
CA ALA A 215 -28.81 7.21 4.12
C ALA A 215 -28.61 6.17 3.00
N GLU A 216 -28.73 6.58 1.74
CA GLU A 216 -28.54 5.70 0.58
C GLU A 216 -27.06 5.35 0.36
N PHE A 217 -26.13 6.28 0.59
CA PHE A 217 -24.70 5.98 0.63
C PHE A 217 -24.38 4.92 1.69
N ARG A 218 -24.83 5.12 2.94
CA ARG A 218 -24.62 4.13 4.01
C ARG A 218 -25.19 2.78 3.60
N ARG A 219 -26.43 2.73 3.11
CA ARG A 219 -27.11 1.49 2.69
C ARG A 219 -26.32 0.76 1.60
N LEU A 220 -25.97 1.45 0.51
CA LEU A 220 -25.26 0.87 -0.63
C LEU A 220 -23.84 0.42 -0.27
N ALA A 221 -23.08 1.23 0.48
CA ALA A 221 -21.71 0.90 0.87
C ALA A 221 -21.67 -0.27 1.87
N VAL A 222 -22.58 -0.31 2.85
CA VAL A 222 -22.67 -1.42 3.82
C VAL A 222 -23.15 -2.71 3.17
N GLU A 223 -24.05 -2.63 2.17
CA GLU A 223 -24.46 -3.79 1.37
C GLU A 223 -23.31 -4.37 0.53
N ASN A 224 -22.46 -3.49 -0.02
CA ASN A 224 -21.25 -3.83 -0.78
C ASN A 224 -20.21 -4.54 0.11
N LEU A 225 -19.79 -3.90 1.22
CA LEU A 225 -18.79 -4.40 2.17
C LEU A 225 -19.10 -5.75 2.85
N LYS A 226 -20.31 -6.29 2.65
CA LYS A 226 -20.75 -7.62 3.10
C LYS A 226 -20.59 -8.72 2.03
N GLN A 227 -20.22 -8.37 0.80
CA GLN A 227 -20.27 -9.25 -0.37
C GLN A 227 -18.90 -9.33 -1.07
N PRO A 228 -18.37 -10.52 -1.39
CA PRO A 228 -17.13 -10.63 -2.14
C PRO A 228 -17.32 -10.24 -3.61
N GLY A 229 -16.25 -9.75 -4.26
CA GLY A 229 -16.24 -9.49 -5.70
C GLY A 229 -16.90 -8.17 -6.13
N ASN A 230 -17.21 -7.31 -5.17
CA ASN A 230 -17.49 -5.89 -5.37
C ASN A 230 -16.71 -5.05 -4.35
N PHE A 231 -16.56 -3.76 -4.63
CA PHE A 231 -15.76 -2.82 -3.84
C PHE A 231 -16.33 -1.40 -3.92
N VAL A 232 -15.98 -0.55 -2.95
CA VAL A 232 -16.29 0.89 -2.95
C VAL A 232 -15.02 1.74 -2.93
N LEU A 233 -14.95 2.70 -3.86
CA LEU A 233 -13.99 3.81 -3.80
C LEU A 233 -14.72 5.11 -3.43
N ILE A 234 -14.09 5.93 -2.58
CA ILE A 234 -14.60 7.25 -2.20
C ILE A 234 -13.72 8.36 -2.79
N ASN A 235 -14.33 9.47 -3.19
CA ASN A 235 -13.66 10.73 -3.47
C ASN A 235 -14.18 11.78 -2.49
N TYR A 236 -13.30 12.38 -1.69
CA TYR A 236 -13.70 13.23 -0.56
C TYR A 236 -12.71 14.38 -0.33
N LEU A 237 -13.16 15.45 0.33
CA LEU A 237 -12.31 16.56 0.73
C LEU A 237 -11.72 16.30 2.13
N ARG A 238 -10.41 16.02 2.20
CA ARG A 238 -9.71 15.73 3.47
C ARG A 238 -9.94 16.79 4.56
N ARG A 239 -10.02 18.07 4.18
CA ARG A 239 -10.21 19.17 5.14
C ARG A 239 -11.54 19.11 5.88
N THR A 240 -12.57 18.48 5.32
CA THR A 240 -13.87 18.34 6.00
C THR A 240 -13.80 17.34 7.16
N ILE A 241 -12.90 16.36 7.11
CA ILE A 241 -12.67 15.38 8.20
C ILE A 241 -11.48 15.76 9.10
N GLY A 242 -10.95 16.98 8.97
CA GLY A 242 -9.80 17.50 9.73
C GLY A 242 -8.42 17.00 9.25
N GLN A 243 -8.31 16.38 8.08
CA GLN A 243 -7.04 16.01 7.46
C GLN A 243 -6.51 17.08 6.48
N GLU A 244 -5.20 17.08 6.24
CA GLU A 244 -4.53 17.90 5.23
C GLU A 244 -4.32 17.15 3.90
N ARG A 245 -4.58 17.72 2.73
CA ARG A 245 -5.36 18.91 2.34
C ARG A 245 -5.95 18.56 0.97
N GLY A 246 -7.11 19.12 0.63
CA GLY A 246 -7.66 18.98 -0.73
C GLY A 246 -8.40 17.66 -0.97
N GLY A 247 -8.75 17.41 -2.22
CA GLY A 247 -9.46 16.20 -2.63
C GLY A 247 -8.55 14.97 -2.56
N HIS A 248 -9.11 13.84 -2.15
CA HIS A 248 -8.42 12.56 -2.08
C HIS A 248 -9.30 11.42 -2.60
N ILE A 249 -8.68 10.30 -2.97
CA ILE A 249 -9.35 9.07 -3.38
C ILE A 249 -8.70 7.90 -2.64
N SER A 250 -9.52 7.02 -2.06
CA SER A 250 -9.07 5.78 -1.41
C SER A 250 -10.23 4.76 -1.38
N PRO A 251 -9.94 3.46 -1.24
CA PRO A 251 -10.97 2.47 -0.94
C PRO A 251 -11.51 2.62 0.49
N ILE A 252 -12.77 2.24 0.70
CA ILE A 252 -13.25 1.82 2.02
C ILE A 252 -13.22 0.30 2.10
N ALA A 253 -12.88 -0.23 3.28
CA ALA A 253 -12.60 -1.66 3.47
C ALA A 253 -13.46 -2.34 4.53
N ALA A 254 -14.04 -1.55 5.44
CA ALA A 254 -14.97 -2.05 6.44
C ALA A 254 -15.94 -0.94 6.91
N TYR A 255 -17.04 -1.36 7.52
CA TYR A 255 -17.98 -0.51 8.24
C TYR A 255 -18.32 -1.17 9.57
N ASN A 256 -18.09 -0.45 10.67
CA ASN A 256 -18.44 -0.89 12.01
C ASN A 256 -19.86 -0.38 12.34
N GLU A 257 -20.77 -1.32 12.58
CA GLU A 257 -22.19 -1.04 12.77
C GLU A 257 -22.52 -0.23 14.02
N GLU A 258 -21.80 -0.46 15.13
CA GLU A 258 -22.08 0.16 16.43
C GLU A 258 -21.65 1.63 16.48
N SER A 259 -20.48 1.95 15.90
CA SER A 259 -19.91 3.30 15.91
C SER A 259 -20.34 4.17 14.73
N ASP A 260 -21.05 3.61 13.73
CA ASP A 260 -21.39 4.25 12.44
C ASP A 260 -20.15 4.83 11.74
N ARG A 261 -19.10 4.00 11.59
CA ARG A 261 -17.82 4.39 11.00
C ARG A 261 -17.39 3.51 9.83
N PHE A 262 -16.83 4.15 8.81
CA PHE A 262 -16.15 3.49 7.70
C PHE A 262 -14.63 3.51 7.87
N LEU A 263 -13.97 2.39 7.56
CA LEU A 263 -12.51 2.28 7.48
C LEU A 263 -12.02 2.66 6.09
N ILE A 264 -11.27 3.76 5.99
CA ILE A 264 -10.60 4.19 4.75
C ILE A 264 -9.19 3.60 4.71
N LEU A 265 -8.86 2.84 3.66
CA LEU A 265 -7.48 2.40 3.40
C LEU A 265 -6.71 3.49 2.65
N ASP A 266 -6.18 4.45 3.41
CA ASP A 266 -5.57 5.65 2.85
C ASP A 266 -4.27 5.34 2.08
N VAL A 267 -4.31 5.51 0.75
CA VAL A 267 -3.16 5.27 -0.14
C VAL A 267 -2.02 6.30 0.02
N SER A 268 -2.23 7.41 0.73
CA SER A 268 -1.16 8.30 1.20
C SER A 268 -0.45 7.71 2.43
N ARG A 269 0.01 6.46 2.36
CA ARG A 269 0.57 5.69 3.50
C ARG A 269 1.78 6.34 4.19
N TYR A 270 2.48 7.25 3.50
CA TYR A 270 3.56 8.08 4.07
C TYR A 270 3.05 9.28 4.91
N LYS A 271 1.76 9.61 4.85
CA LYS A 271 1.15 10.79 5.46
C LYS A 271 0.17 10.45 6.57
N TYR A 272 -0.68 9.44 6.36
CA TYR A 272 -1.67 8.98 7.34
C TYR A 272 -1.74 7.45 7.36
N PRO A 273 -2.04 6.83 8.53
CA PRO A 273 -2.52 5.45 8.56
C PRO A 273 -3.93 5.35 7.95
N PRO A 274 -4.45 4.13 7.71
CA PRO A 274 -5.89 3.93 7.55
C PRO A 274 -6.66 4.51 8.76
N VAL A 275 -7.86 5.03 8.52
CA VAL A 275 -8.66 5.72 9.54
C VAL A 275 -10.11 5.28 9.55
N TRP A 276 -10.69 5.20 10.73
CA TRP A 276 -12.12 5.09 10.93
C TRP A 276 -12.75 6.48 11.07
N VAL A 277 -13.63 6.83 10.13
CA VAL A 277 -14.35 8.11 10.07
C VAL A 277 -15.84 7.87 10.23
N LYS A 278 -16.56 8.78 10.92
CA LYS A 278 -18.02 8.68 11.02
C LYS A 278 -18.68 8.84 9.65
N THR A 279 -19.75 8.10 9.40
CA THR A 279 -20.52 8.17 8.14
C THR A 279 -20.96 9.60 7.81
N GLU A 280 -21.39 10.38 8.80
CA GLU A 280 -21.81 11.77 8.59
C GLU A 280 -20.65 12.67 8.15
N GLU A 281 -19.50 12.60 8.83
CA GLU A 281 -18.31 13.39 8.49
C GLU A 281 -17.76 13.02 7.09
N LEU A 282 -17.77 11.72 6.76
CA LEU A 282 -17.39 11.24 5.43
C LEU A 282 -18.39 11.69 4.36
N TRP A 283 -19.69 11.63 4.64
CA TRP A 283 -20.72 12.14 3.74
C TRP A 283 -20.55 13.64 3.49
N GLN A 284 -20.36 14.45 4.54
CA GLN A 284 -20.07 15.88 4.42
C GLN A 284 -18.81 16.13 3.57
N ALA A 285 -17.78 15.29 3.69
CA ALA A 285 -16.57 15.40 2.89
C ALA A 285 -16.76 15.04 1.40
N MET A 286 -17.67 14.11 1.09
CA MET A 286 -18.08 13.78 -0.28
C MET A 286 -19.04 14.83 -0.86
N ALA A 287 -19.92 15.41 -0.04
CA ALA A 287 -20.87 16.48 -0.40
C ALA A 287 -20.21 17.86 -0.61
N THR A 288 -18.93 17.88 -0.98
CA THR A 288 -18.17 19.09 -1.31
C THR A 288 -18.00 19.22 -2.81
N GLN A 289 -18.07 20.44 -3.34
CA GLN A 289 -17.78 20.68 -4.76
C GLN A 289 -16.29 20.46 -5.07
N ASP A 290 -16.04 19.84 -6.22
CA ASP A 290 -14.72 19.75 -6.83
C ASP A 290 -14.57 20.83 -7.91
N SER A 291 -13.56 21.69 -7.76
CA SER A 291 -13.36 22.83 -8.65
C SER A 291 -12.88 22.45 -10.06
N VAL A 292 -12.39 21.21 -10.25
CA VAL A 292 -11.97 20.71 -11.58
C VAL A 292 -13.17 20.24 -12.39
N SER A 293 -14.12 19.53 -11.78
CA SER A 293 -15.32 19.02 -12.44
C SER A 293 -16.55 19.94 -12.37
N GLY A 294 -16.58 20.88 -11.41
CA GLY A 294 -17.77 21.69 -11.10
C GLY A 294 -18.91 20.91 -10.42
N LYS A 295 -18.76 19.59 -10.22
CA LYS A 295 -19.73 18.72 -9.54
C LYS A 295 -19.34 18.49 -8.07
N THR A 296 -20.22 17.88 -7.27
CA THR A 296 -19.80 17.35 -5.97
C THR A 296 -18.82 16.19 -6.14
N ARG A 297 -18.09 15.84 -5.08
CA ARG A 297 -17.45 14.52 -4.98
C ARG A 297 -18.51 13.46 -4.66
N GLY A 298 -18.12 12.30 -4.14
CA GLY A 298 -19.00 11.15 -4.04
C GLY A 298 -18.26 9.82 -3.97
N PHE A 299 -18.92 8.75 -4.39
CA PHE A 299 -18.38 7.40 -4.33
C PHE A 299 -18.64 6.61 -5.62
N VAL A 300 -17.90 5.52 -5.80
CA VAL A 300 -18.00 4.61 -6.93
C VAL A 300 -18.18 3.20 -6.38
N LEU A 301 -19.20 2.49 -6.87
CA LEU A 301 -19.36 1.06 -6.66
C LEU A 301 -18.77 0.33 -7.87
N ILE A 302 -17.94 -0.68 -7.63
CA ILE A 302 -17.30 -1.51 -8.64
C ILE A 302 -17.67 -2.97 -8.38
N SER A 303 -18.01 -3.74 -9.39
CA SER A 303 -18.16 -5.20 -9.29
C SER A 303 -17.56 -5.90 -10.50
N LYS A 304 -17.40 -7.22 -10.41
CA LYS A 304 -17.32 -8.07 -11.60
C LYS A 304 -18.55 -7.85 -12.49
N GLU A 305 -18.39 -8.15 -13.78
CA GLU A 305 -19.45 -8.14 -14.80
C GLU A 305 -20.62 -9.06 -14.39
#